data_AF-A0A3E2HIN4-F1
#
_entry.id   AF-A0A3E2HIN4-F1
#
_cell.length_a   1.000
_cell.length_b   1.000
_cell.length_c   1.000
_cell.angle_alpha   90.00
_cell.angle_beta   90.00
_cell.angle_gamma   90.00
#
_symmetry.space_group_name_H-M   'P 1'
#
loop_
_entity.id
_entity.type
_entity.pdbx_description
1 polymer ?
#
loop_
_entity_poly.entity_id
_entity_poly.type
_entity_poly.pdbx_seq_one_letter_code
_entity_poly.pdbx_strand_id
1 'polypeptide(L)'
;MLDIHSDNLYEVEVILDHGWKNDEFKYLASWKDYPSEEDSWEPRENFIDESMLQEYDNYHELGRKVSRRNFEVGQRRTTSSQIIPEV
;
A
#
# COMPACT_ATOMS: atom_id res chain seq x y z
N MET A 1 22.77 -0.40 -27.49
CA MET A 1 23.17 -0.92 -26.16
C MET A 1 22.95 0.23 -25.21
N LEU A 2 21.89 0.18 -24.41
CA LEU A 2 21.75 1.15 -23.32
C LEU A 2 22.60 0.62 -22.18
N ASP A 3 23.67 1.34 -21.88
CA ASP A 3 24.45 1.22 -20.67
C ASP A 3 23.54 1.59 -19.50
N ILE A 4 22.83 0.60 -18.98
CA ILE A 4 22.24 0.65 -17.64
C ILE A 4 23.42 0.61 -16.66
N HIS A 5 24.14 1.72 -16.51
CA HIS A 5 25.17 1.84 -15.49
C HIS A 5 24.54 1.43 -14.16
N SER A 6 25.13 0.40 -13.56
CA SER A 6 24.79 -0.15 -12.25
C SER A 6 24.87 0.89 -11.10
N ASP A 7 25.15 2.16 -11.43
CA ASP A 7 25.40 3.26 -10.50
C ASP A 7 24.13 3.95 -9.99
N ASN A 8 22.95 3.65 -10.55
CA ASN A 8 21.66 4.24 -10.12
C ASN A 8 20.72 3.22 -9.44
N LEU A 9 21.20 2.01 -9.16
CA LEU A 9 20.43 1.01 -8.43
C LEU A 9 20.75 1.13 -6.94
N TYR A 10 19.74 1.47 -6.17
CA TYR A 10 19.82 1.58 -4.72
C TYR A 10 19.00 0.45 -4.09
N GLU A 11 19.54 -0.13 -3.02
CA GLU A 11 18.84 -1.18 -2.27
C GLU A 11 17.82 -0.54 -1.32
N VAL A 12 16.56 -0.94 -1.46
CA VAL A 12 15.48 -0.53 -0.56
C VAL A 12 15.55 -1.42 0.70
N GLU A 13 15.58 -0.81 1.87
CA GLU A 13 15.48 -1.52 3.14
C GLU A 13 14.04 -1.90 3.44
N VAL A 14 13.12 -0.95 3.34
CA VAL A 14 11.70 -1.15 3.67
C VAL A 14 10.80 -0.17 2.94
N ILE A 15 9.57 -0.59 2.65
CA ILE A 15 8.49 0.29 2.16
C ILE A 15 7.69 0.77 3.37
N LEU A 16 7.69 2.08 3.60
CA LEU A 16 7.07 2.69 4.78
C LEU A 16 5.59 3.03 4.56
N ASP A 17 5.25 3.52 3.37
CA ASP A 17 3.90 4.02 3.05
C ASP A 17 3.59 3.91 1.54
N HIS A 18 2.33 4.09 1.17
CA HIS A 18 1.88 4.14 -0.22
C HIS A 18 0.72 5.14 -0.40
N GLY A 19 0.64 5.78 -1.56
CA GLY A 19 -0.48 6.66 -1.85
C GLY A 19 -0.35 7.45 -3.14
N TRP A 20 -1.41 8.20 -3.46
CA TRP A 20 -1.45 9.07 -4.63
C TRP A 20 -0.69 10.38 -4.35
N LYS A 21 0.29 10.70 -5.20
CA LYS A 21 1.08 11.94 -5.19
C LYS A 21 1.11 12.48 -6.62
N ASN A 22 0.65 13.71 -6.83
CA ASN A 22 0.63 14.37 -8.14
C ASN A 22 0.04 13.49 -9.25
N ASP A 23 -1.15 12.92 -9.01
CA ASP A 23 -1.88 12.04 -9.93
C ASP A 23 -1.21 10.69 -10.26
N GLU A 24 -0.18 10.31 -9.50
CA GLU A 24 0.51 9.02 -9.66
C GLU A 24 0.54 8.28 -8.32
N PHE A 25 0.33 6.95 -8.35
CA PHE A 25 0.43 6.12 -7.16
C PHE A 25 1.88 5.73 -6.89
N LYS A 26 2.39 6.09 -5.71
CA LYS A 26 3.80 5.93 -5.33
C LYS A 26 3.94 5.23 -3.98
N TYR A 27 5.12 4.67 -3.76
CA TYR A 27 5.53 4.03 -2.53
C TYR A 27 6.66 4.83 -1.89
N LEU A 28 6.62 5.01 -0.56
CA LEU A 28 7.70 5.63 0.19
C LEU A 28 8.76 4.57 0.50
N ALA A 29 9.86 4.62 -0.23
CA ALA A 29 11.00 3.72 -0.05
C ALA A 29 11.96 4.31 0.99
N SER A 30 12.37 3.47 1.94
CA SER A 30 13.49 3.75 2.82
C SER A 30 14.72 3.01 2.32
N TRP A 31 15.81 3.74 2.13
CA TRP A 31 17.01 3.24 1.46
C TRP A 31 17.99 2.64 2.46
N LYS A 32 18.52 1.48 2.14
CA LYS A 32 19.48 0.79 2.99
C LYS A 32 20.78 1.58 3.12
N ASP A 33 21.28 1.70 4.34
CA ASP A 33 22.48 2.47 4.70
C ASP A 33 22.35 4.00 4.54
N TYR A 34 21.13 4.51 4.29
CA TYR A 34 20.83 5.94 4.28
C TYR A 34 19.92 6.31 5.46
N PRO A 35 19.98 7.58 5.94
CA PRO A 35 19.05 8.05 6.96
C PRO A 35 17.65 8.23 6.37
N SER A 36 16.63 8.20 7.23
CA SER A 36 15.22 8.41 6.85
C SER A 36 14.93 9.78 6.21
N GLU A 37 15.86 10.72 6.30
CA GLU A 37 15.77 12.02 5.60
C GLU A 37 15.89 11.88 4.08
N GLU A 38 16.51 10.79 3.61
CA GLU A 38 16.67 10.47 2.19
C GLU A 38 15.52 9.58 1.66
N ASP A 39 14.56 9.20 2.53
CA ASP A 39 13.39 8.43 2.12
C ASP A 39 12.60 9.18 1.03
N SER A 40 12.16 8.46 0.00
CA SER A 40 11.60 9.11 -1.19
C SER A 40 10.41 8.35 -1.78
N TRP A 41 9.57 9.08 -2.51
CA TRP A 41 8.34 8.55 -3.12
C TRP A 41 8.60 8.06 -4.53
N GLU A 42 8.75 6.76 -4.66
CA GLU A 42 9.10 6.09 -5.91
C GLU A 42 7.86 5.45 -6.57
N PRO A 43 7.70 5.58 -7.90
CA PRO A 43 6.65 4.88 -8.62
C PRO A 43 6.92 3.37 -8.65
N ARG A 44 5.87 2.58 -8.86
CA ARG A 44 5.98 1.10 -8.98
C ARG A 44 7.04 0.67 -9.99
N GLU A 45 7.18 1.41 -11.08
CA GLU A 45 8.11 1.11 -12.19
C GLU A 45 9.59 1.22 -11.79
N ASN A 46 9.91 1.93 -10.70
CA ASN A 46 11.29 2.07 -10.21
C ASN A 46 11.76 0.88 -9.37
N PHE A 47 10.84 0.02 -8.92
CA PHE A 47 11.19 -1.18 -8.15
C PHE A 47 11.49 -2.33 -9.11
N ILE A 48 12.74 -2.80 -9.12
CA ILE A 48 13.15 -3.96 -9.92
C ILE A 48 12.56 -5.24 -9.33
N ASP A 49 12.54 -5.35 -8.01
CA ASP A 49 12.00 -6.50 -7.31
C ASP A 49 10.56 -6.23 -6.86
N GLU A 50 9.61 -6.76 -7.63
CA GLU A 50 8.19 -6.69 -7.30
C GLU A 50 7.83 -7.51 -6.05
N SER A 51 8.68 -8.42 -5.57
CA SER A 51 8.36 -9.25 -4.40
C SER A 51 8.17 -8.42 -3.14
N MET A 52 8.97 -7.37 -2.94
CA MET A 52 8.82 -6.44 -1.81
C MET A 52 7.49 -5.69 -1.88
N LEU A 53 7.12 -5.21 -3.07
CA LEU A 53 5.84 -4.52 -3.28
C LEU A 53 4.67 -5.48 -3.02
N GLN A 54 4.75 -6.71 -3.52
CA GLN A 54 3.70 -7.72 -3.30
C GLN A 54 3.56 -8.07 -1.82
N GLU A 55 4.66 -8.24 -1.11
CA GLU A 55 4.63 -8.50 0.33
C GLU A 55 3.96 -7.35 1.07
N TYR A 56 4.40 -6.12 0.80
CA TYR A 56 3.82 -4.92 1.38
C TYR A 56 2.33 -4.77 1.07
N ASP A 57 1.94 -4.90 -0.21
CA ASP A 57 0.55 -4.81 -0.68
C ASP A 57 -0.30 -5.90 -0.01
N ASN A 58 0.19 -7.12 0.11
CA ASN A 58 -0.53 -8.22 0.76
C ASN A 58 -0.83 -7.91 2.23
N TYR A 59 0.15 -7.43 3.00
CA TYR A 59 -0.07 -7.05 4.40
C TYR A 59 -1.11 -5.93 4.52
N HIS A 60 -1.03 -4.90 3.68
CA HIS A 60 -1.92 -3.73 3.75
C HIS A 60 -3.32 -4.02 3.19
N GLU A 61 -3.45 -4.83 2.14
CA GLU A 61 -4.73 -5.29 1.63
C GLU A 61 -5.47 -6.21 2.61
N LEU A 62 -4.76 -7.10 3.29
CA LEU A 62 -5.34 -7.98 4.31
C LEU A 62 -5.93 -7.14 5.45
N GLY A 63 -5.26 -6.07 5.88
CA GLY A 63 -5.79 -5.11 6.84
C GLY A 63 -7.14 -4.51 6.40
N ARG A 64 -7.27 -4.13 5.11
CA ARG A 64 -8.53 -3.60 4.56
C ARG A 64 -9.64 -4.65 4.46
N LYS A 65 -9.31 -5.93 4.22
CA LYS A 65 -10.30 -7.02 4.12
C LYS A 65 -10.78 -7.48 5.49
N VAL A 66 -9.89 -7.52 6.48
CA VAL A 66 -10.23 -7.88 7.87
C VAL A 66 -11.14 -6.82 8.50
N SER A 67 -10.90 -5.53 8.25
CA SER A 67 -11.80 -4.47 8.73
C SER A 67 -13.22 -4.58 8.17
N ARG A 68 -13.38 -4.97 6.89
CA ARG A 68 -14.70 -5.25 6.30
C ARG A 68 -15.37 -6.49 6.91
N ARG A 69 -14.64 -7.61 7.05
CA ARG A 69 -15.19 -8.85 7.62
C ARG A 69 -15.62 -8.69 9.08
N ASN A 70 -14.88 -7.91 9.87
CA ASN A 70 -15.25 -7.64 11.26
C ASN A 70 -16.52 -6.78 11.38
N PHE A 71 -16.85 -5.99 10.35
CA PHE A 71 -18.08 -5.21 10.30
C PHE A 71 -19.31 -6.07 9.95
N GLU A 72 -19.14 -7.07 9.08
CA GLU A 72 -20.21 -8.01 8.69
C GLU A 72 -20.54 -9.03 9.81
N VAL A 73 -19.56 -9.41 10.64
CA VAL A 73 -19.76 -10.36 11.74
C VAL A 73 -20.49 -9.73 12.95
N GLY A 74 -20.60 -8.40 13.01
CA GLY A 74 -21.35 -7.67 14.05
C GLY A 74 -22.87 -7.54 13.79
N GLN A 75 -23.38 -7.86 12.59
CA GLN A 75 -24.79 -7.70 12.23
C GLN A 75 -25.53 -9.04 12.19
N ARG A 76 -25.68 -9.68 13.35
CA ARG A 76 -26.65 -10.79 13.52
C ARG A 76 -27.45 -10.65 14.81
N ARG A 77 -28.29 -9.61 14.91
CA ARG A 77 -29.62 -9.50 15.59
C ARG A 77 -30.25 -8.22 14.98
N THR A 78 -31.46 -8.13 14.41
CA THR A 78 -32.74 -8.75 14.71
C THR A 78 -33.67 -8.64 13.48
N THR A 79 -34.56 -9.62 13.38
CA THR A 79 -35.73 -9.71 12.51
C THR A 79 -36.59 -8.43 12.48
N SER A 80 -37.16 -8.10 11.32
CA SER A 80 -38.61 -7.88 11.13
C SER A 80 -38.84 -6.95 9.95
N SER A 81 -39.79 -7.36 9.12
CA SER A 81 -40.45 -6.60 8.07
C SER A 81 -40.72 -5.12 8.41
N GLN A 82 -40.51 -4.27 7.39
CA GLN A 82 -41.27 -3.04 7.05
C GLN A 82 -41.13 -1.76 7.92
N ILE A 83 -41.33 -0.62 7.21
CA ILE A 83 -41.78 0.75 7.62
C ILE A 83 -40.65 1.79 7.87
N ILE A 84 -40.60 3.05 7.41
CA ILE A 84 -41.22 4.03 6.44
C ILE A 84 -40.19 5.22 6.41
N PRO A 85 -40.08 6.10 5.37
CA PRO A 85 -39.12 7.21 5.39
C PRO A 85 -39.59 8.43 6.23
N GLU A 86 -38.63 9.20 6.76
CA GLU A 86 -38.79 10.57 7.29
C GLU A 86 -37.60 11.40 6.77
N VAL A 87 -37.70 12.62 6.24
CA VAL A 87 -38.77 13.62 6.03
C VAL A 87 -38.62 14.27 4.66
#